data_AF-C7MN15-F1
#
_entry.id   AF-C7MN15-F1
#
_cell.length_a   1.000
_cell.length_b   1.000
_cell.length_c   1.000
_cell.angle_alpha   90.00
_cell.angle_beta   90.00
_cell.angle_gamma   90.00
#
_symmetry.space_group_name_H-M   'P 1'
#
loop_
_entity.id
_entity.type
_entity.pdbx_description
1 polymer ?
#
loop_
_entity_poly.entity_id
_entity_poly.type
_entity_poly.pdbx_seq_one_letter_code
_entity_poly.pdbx_strand_id
1 'polypeptide(L)'
;MKARKNTSERYTITLAHGSLRGIAVSLQAALLPLAIIIFTAGWYLFDFDVMLAGVACLFVANVLYACLNLRDRLLFLFLHAGIALFLLSRPLIAEFDEKLTWKLSSPEATFFALAALFISLACCFIGDVVFSACVSYNKRRVAQRAQLRPTLVCDALQQADQQGESAAETHADGRVFRHESARLLSVRFSLAGLTNTLASSEKVRCLRIATALLFIVCLVGALAEGAILVVHMRGMHYEEFYLTSTSDYVPWSIDLLKVMLPYMLCGYLATLPRRRPATLALTAFIITAIPMLMIGSRADFVIDVLFAALYCVLRQIIDTDERWITRRVVIAAVILIPVGIFALGMMDYIRSDKANPEFTFARQIVDALYKQGVSFTILGHGFDVNGQIQDLGFKFYSMGGVITNFTQGFIGTTFFGFHDLGSANSPDLALYGNSYAHAMSYFAHPNYLGGEGYGSSYLLELYADFGYGGIAVGSFVISFCLGALSRSIGRSWFWGMIALISSQLVFHMPRGYAGEWIDFMITTRFLLAVVLIICLAALVAFAMRGWVKDCTTHIPSLMTVAPRLSGKVPLHDTITSSGLAVGSQAGAGHLVDNPARGTPATFNSFGIPLVSAILVPKQKR
;
A
#
# COMPACT_ATOMS: atom_id res chain seq x y z
N MET A 1 -9.64 26.03 -38.09
CA MET A 1 -8.74 24.89 -38.41
C MET A 1 -8.14 24.18 -37.19
N LYS A 2 -7.73 24.85 -36.11
CA LYS A 2 -7.19 24.20 -34.87
C LYS A 2 -8.20 23.29 -34.13
N ALA A 3 -9.50 23.59 -34.18
CA ALA A 3 -10.54 22.80 -33.52
C ALA A 3 -10.82 21.44 -34.19
N ARG A 4 -10.76 21.35 -35.53
CA ARG A 4 -10.98 20.08 -36.29
C ARG A 4 -9.83 19.09 -36.15
N LYS A 5 -8.59 19.57 -35.97
CA LYS A 5 -7.40 18.73 -35.76
C LYS A 5 -7.47 17.98 -34.41
N ASN A 6 -7.96 18.66 -33.36
CA ASN A 6 -8.11 18.11 -32.02
C ASN A 6 -9.19 17.02 -31.92
N THR A 7 -10.25 17.09 -32.73
CA THR A 7 -11.28 16.06 -32.80
C THR A 7 -10.81 14.83 -33.57
N SER A 8 -10.17 15.03 -34.73
CA SER A 8 -9.58 13.94 -35.53
C SER A 8 -8.54 13.11 -34.74
N GLU A 9 -7.63 13.78 -34.02
CA GLU A 9 -6.66 13.11 -33.14
C GLU A 9 -7.34 12.34 -32.00
N ARG A 10 -8.40 12.89 -31.39
CA ARG A 10 -9.17 12.17 -30.35
C ARG A 10 -9.86 10.93 -30.91
N TYR A 11 -10.44 11.00 -32.11
CA TYR A 11 -11.09 9.84 -32.74
C TYR A 11 -10.07 8.75 -33.12
N THR A 12 -8.93 9.13 -33.69
CA THR A 12 -7.85 8.17 -34.03
C THR A 12 -7.24 7.53 -32.78
N ILE A 13 -7.01 8.30 -31.71
CA ILE A 13 -6.54 7.75 -30.42
C ILE A 13 -7.58 6.80 -29.82
N THR A 14 -8.87 7.13 -29.88
CA THR A 14 -9.95 6.29 -29.31
C THR A 14 -10.12 4.98 -30.11
N LEU A 15 -10.03 5.04 -31.44
CA LEU A 15 -10.04 3.87 -32.33
C LEU A 15 -8.81 2.98 -32.11
N ALA A 16 -7.61 3.57 -32.01
CA ALA A 16 -6.38 2.83 -31.73
C ALA A 16 -6.42 2.15 -30.35
N HIS A 17 -6.99 2.82 -29.34
CA HIS A 17 -7.15 2.25 -27.99
C HIS A 17 -8.15 1.09 -27.97
N GLY A 18 -9.23 1.17 -28.74
CA GLY A 18 -10.19 0.08 -28.92
C GLY A 18 -9.57 -1.14 -29.61
N SER A 19 -8.76 -0.92 -30.65
CA SER A 19 -8.04 -1.97 -31.38
C SER A 19 -6.99 -2.66 -30.50
N LEU A 20 -6.13 -1.90 -29.80
CA LEU A 20 -5.12 -2.43 -28.88
C LEU A 20 -5.73 -3.26 -27.75
N ARG A 21 -6.83 -2.78 -27.18
CA ARG A 21 -7.55 -3.52 -26.13
C ARG A 21 -8.14 -4.82 -26.67
N GLY A 22 -8.71 -4.81 -27.88
CA GLY A 22 -9.21 -6.01 -28.54
C GLY A 22 -8.11 -7.04 -28.78
N ILE A 23 -6.95 -6.61 -29.28
CA ILE A 23 -5.77 -7.46 -29.49
C ILE A 23 -5.30 -8.08 -28.17
N ALA A 24 -5.19 -7.27 -27.11
CA ALA A 24 -4.75 -7.76 -25.80
C ALA A 24 -5.72 -8.79 -25.19
N VAL A 25 -7.03 -8.60 -25.37
CA VAL A 25 -8.04 -9.60 -24.96
C VAL A 25 -7.89 -10.90 -25.74
N SER A 26 -7.80 -10.84 -27.06
CA SER A 26 -7.66 -12.03 -27.90
C SER A 26 -6.35 -12.78 -27.61
N LEU A 27 -5.25 -12.05 -27.43
CA LEU A 27 -3.95 -12.62 -27.07
C LEU A 27 -4.02 -13.31 -25.71
N GLN A 28 -4.60 -12.64 -24.71
CA GLN A 28 -4.75 -13.22 -23.37
C GLN A 28 -5.62 -14.48 -23.38
N ALA A 29 -6.72 -14.49 -24.15
CA ALA A 29 -7.59 -15.64 -24.30
C ALA A 29 -6.90 -16.81 -25.02
N ALA A 30 -5.98 -16.55 -25.95
CA ALA A 30 -5.21 -17.57 -26.65
C ALA A 30 -4.06 -18.14 -25.79
N LEU A 31 -3.38 -17.30 -25.00
CA LEU A 31 -2.26 -17.72 -24.16
C LEU A 31 -2.68 -18.65 -23.02
N LEU A 32 -3.87 -18.48 -22.45
CA LEU A 32 -4.36 -19.34 -21.35
C LEU A 32 -4.40 -20.84 -21.70
N PRO A 33 -5.15 -21.30 -22.73
CA PRO A 33 -5.16 -22.71 -23.10
C PRO A 33 -3.80 -23.17 -23.63
N LEU A 34 -3.07 -22.31 -24.34
CA LEU A 34 -1.73 -22.62 -24.83
C LEU A 34 -0.76 -22.91 -23.68
N ALA A 35 -0.80 -22.13 -22.60
CA ALA A 35 0.04 -22.35 -21.43
C ALA A 35 -0.20 -23.71 -20.78
N ILE A 36 -1.46 -24.15 -20.69
CA ILE A 36 -1.83 -25.47 -20.17
C ILE A 36 -1.28 -26.58 -21.08
N ILE A 37 -1.46 -26.43 -22.40
CA ILE A 37 -0.95 -27.42 -23.38
C ILE A 37 0.57 -27.53 -23.31
N ILE A 38 1.29 -26.40 -23.30
CA ILE A 38 2.76 -26.38 -23.23
C ILE A 38 3.25 -26.99 -21.91
N PHE A 39 2.67 -26.57 -20.78
CA PHE A 39 3.07 -27.08 -19.47
C PHE A 39 2.84 -28.59 -19.34
N THR A 40 1.68 -29.07 -19.77
CA THR A 40 1.36 -30.51 -19.74
C THR A 40 2.23 -31.31 -20.69
N ALA A 41 2.53 -30.78 -21.89
CA ALA A 41 3.49 -31.42 -22.80
C ALA A 41 4.87 -31.55 -22.15
N GLY A 42 5.41 -30.47 -21.56
CA GLY A 42 6.69 -30.51 -20.84
C GLY A 42 6.68 -31.50 -19.68
N TRP A 43 5.58 -31.58 -18.93
CA TRP A 43 5.41 -32.56 -17.86
C TRP A 43 5.54 -34.00 -18.35
N TYR A 44 4.84 -34.37 -19.44
CA TYR A 44 4.90 -35.74 -19.98
C TYR A 44 6.22 -36.05 -20.69
N LEU A 45 6.89 -35.03 -21.24
CA LEU A 45 8.19 -35.17 -21.90
C LEU A 45 9.37 -35.16 -20.91
N PHE A 46 9.11 -34.91 -19.61
CA PHE A 46 10.12 -34.67 -18.59
C PHE A 46 11.09 -33.53 -18.98
N ASP A 47 10.56 -32.51 -19.65
CA ASP A 47 11.32 -31.38 -20.18
C ASP A 47 10.99 -30.10 -19.38
N PHE A 48 11.95 -29.70 -18.54
CA PHE A 48 11.82 -28.53 -17.66
C PHE A 48 11.73 -27.22 -18.43
N ASP A 49 12.36 -27.13 -19.59
CA ASP A 49 12.49 -25.91 -20.36
C ASP A 49 11.14 -25.66 -21.08
N VAL A 50 10.50 -26.73 -21.57
CA VAL A 50 9.11 -26.70 -22.07
C VAL A 50 8.12 -26.40 -20.93
N MET A 51 8.29 -26.97 -19.74
CA MET A 51 7.44 -26.63 -18.59
C MET A 51 7.57 -25.15 -18.20
N LEU A 52 8.79 -24.61 -18.17
CA LEU A 52 9.06 -23.20 -17.89
C LEU A 52 8.39 -22.29 -18.94
N ALA A 53 8.43 -22.67 -20.23
CA ALA A 53 7.72 -21.95 -21.28
C ALA A 53 6.20 -21.91 -21.02
N GLY A 54 5.61 -22.99 -20.51
CA GLY A 54 4.21 -23.04 -20.07
C GLY A 54 3.92 -22.08 -18.91
N VAL A 55 4.80 -22.05 -17.89
CA VAL A 55 4.72 -21.11 -16.76
C VAL A 55 4.82 -19.66 -17.23
N ALA A 56 5.79 -19.36 -18.11
CA ALA A 56 5.99 -18.02 -18.68
C ALA A 56 4.79 -17.57 -19.51
N CYS A 57 4.21 -18.47 -20.32
CA CYS A 57 3.01 -18.21 -21.11
C CYS A 57 1.82 -17.84 -20.22
N LEU A 58 1.59 -18.60 -19.14
CA LEU A 58 0.53 -18.30 -18.16
C LEU A 58 0.77 -16.98 -17.43
N PHE A 59 2.02 -16.72 -17.04
CA PHE A 59 2.43 -15.46 -16.42
C PHE A 59 2.10 -14.26 -17.31
N VAL A 60 2.48 -14.31 -18.61
CA VAL A 60 2.18 -13.24 -19.58
C VAL A 60 0.68 -13.07 -19.76
N ALA A 61 -0.09 -14.16 -19.83
CA ALA A 61 -1.56 -14.09 -19.88
C ALA A 61 -2.14 -13.36 -18.67
N ASN A 62 -1.64 -13.62 -17.47
CA ASN A 62 -2.08 -12.95 -16.24
C ASN A 62 -1.70 -11.47 -16.21
N VAL A 63 -0.50 -11.11 -16.66
CA VAL A 63 -0.08 -9.70 -16.77
C VAL A 63 -0.97 -8.94 -17.75
N LEU A 64 -1.26 -9.51 -18.93
CA LEU A 64 -2.19 -8.92 -19.89
C LEU A 64 -3.59 -8.76 -19.29
N TYR A 65 -4.10 -9.81 -18.62
CA TYR A 65 -5.37 -9.77 -17.91
C TYR A 65 -5.43 -8.62 -16.89
N ALA A 66 -4.37 -8.41 -16.10
CA ALA A 66 -4.32 -7.33 -15.13
C ALA A 66 -4.32 -5.94 -15.81
N CYS A 67 -3.51 -5.76 -16.85
CA CYS A 67 -3.40 -4.51 -17.61
C CYS A 67 -4.72 -4.10 -18.30
N LEU A 68 -5.57 -5.04 -18.70
CA LEU A 68 -6.88 -4.78 -19.31
C LEU A 68 -7.86 -4.04 -18.38
N ASN A 69 -7.68 -4.15 -17.06
CA ASN A 69 -8.45 -3.41 -16.06
C ASN A 69 -7.56 -3.05 -14.86
N LEU A 70 -6.56 -2.22 -15.13
CA LEU A 70 -5.51 -1.89 -14.16
C LEU A 70 -6.04 -1.31 -12.83
N ARG A 71 -7.13 -0.51 -12.88
CA ARG A 71 -7.75 0.06 -11.66
C ARG A 71 -8.19 -1.01 -10.68
N ASP A 72 -8.86 -2.03 -11.21
CA ASP A 72 -9.49 -3.06 -10.40
C ASP A 72 -8.50 -4.17 -10.04
N ARG A 73 -7.43 -4.33 -10.82
CA ARG A 73 -6.47 -5.45 -10.74
C ARG A 73 -5.05 -5.00 -10.37
N LEU A 74 -4.91 -3.82 -9.76
CA LEU A 74 -3.60 -3.24 -9.46
C LEU A 74 -2.78 -4.15 -8.52
N LEU A 75 -3.37 -4.61 -7.42
CA LEU A 75 -2.68 -5.48 -6.47
C LEU A 75 -2.38 -6.87 -7.05
N PHE A 76 -3.27 -7.38 -7.91
CA PHE A 76 -3.02 -8.60 -8.67
C PHE A 76 -1.79 -8.46 -9.57
N LEU A 77 -1.66 -7.35 -10.31
CA LEU A 77 -0.48 -7.06 -11.11
C LEU A 77 0.78 -6.95 -10.25
N PHE A 78 0.67 -6.36 -9.06
CA PHE A 78 1.81 -6.16 -8.18
C PHE A 78 2.33 -7.47 -7.56
N LEU A 79 1.44 -8.40 -7.22
CA LEU A 79 1.83 -9.77 -6.87
C LEU A 79 2.60 -10.44 -8.02
N HIS A 80 2.11 -10.29 -9.25
CA HIS A 80 2.79 -10.83 -10.44
C HIS A 80 4.14 -10.17 -10.69
N ALA A 81 4.30 -8.87 -10.40
CA ALA A 81 5.60 -8.21 -10.45
C ALA A 81 6.60 -8.82 -9.45
N GLY A 82 6.13 -9.18 -8.25
CA GLY A 82 6.93 -9.93 -7.28
C GLY A 82 7.31 -11.32 -7.81
N ILE A 83 6.34 -12.08 -8.35
CA ILE A 83 6.59 -13.42 -8.91
C ILE A 83 7.63 -13.35 -10.04
N ALA A 84 7.53 -12.34 -10.91
CA ALA A 84 8.48 -12.09 -11.97
C ALA A 84 9.91 -11.87 -11.43
N LEU A 85 10.04 -11.01 -10.42
CA LEU A 85 11.35 -10.62 -9.89
C LEU A 85 12.00 -11.72 -9.06
N PHE A 86 11.23 -12.42 -8.23
CA PHE A 86 11.77 -13.32 -7.21
C PHE A 86 11.75 -14.80 -7.61
N LEU A 87 10.79 -15.22 -8.45
CA LEU A 87 10.59 -16.63 -8.79
C LEU A 87 10.81 -16.96 -10.27
N LEU A 88 10.65 -15.99 -11.19
CA LEU A 88 10.83 -16.24 -12.63
C LEU A 88 12.10 -15.66 -13.24
N SER A 89 12.68 -14.60 -12.66
CA SER A 89 13.86 -13.94 -13.23
C SER A 89 15.04 -14.90 -13.40
N ARG A 90 15.37 -15.70 -12.38
CA ARG A 90 16.45 -16.70 -12.41
C ARG A 90 16.25 -17.75 -13.51
N PRO A 91 15.14 -18.51 -13.55
CA PRO A 91 14.94 -19.52 -14.59
C PRO A 91 14.86 -18.93 -16.00
N LEU A 92 14.20 -17.78 -16.17
CA LEU A 92 14.10 -17.15 -17.49
C LEU A 92 15.42 -16.58 -17.99
N ILE A 93 16.27 -16.02 -17.12
CA ILE A 93 17.57 -15.47 -17.53
C ILE A 93 18.56 -16.60 -17.86
N ALA A 94 18.62 -17.63 -17.03
CA ALA A 94 19.55 -18.75 -17.25
C ALA A 94 19.25 -19.54 -18.53
N GLU A 95 18.01 -19.53 -19.00
CA GLU A 95 17.66 -20.15 -20.30
C GLU A 95 18.40 -19.53 -21.49
N PHE A 96 18.79 -18.25 -21.39
CA PHE A 96 19.50 -17.53 -22.46
C PHE A 96 21.01 -17.39 -22.21
N ASP A 97 21.53 -17.94 -21.10
CA ASP A 97 22.95 -17.90 -20.76
C ASP A 97 23.42 -19.29 -20.35
N GLU A 98 24.11 -19.99 -21.27
CA GLU A 98 24.62 -21.35 -21.07
C GLU A 98 25.56 -21.49 -19.86
N LYS A 99 26.11 -20.39 -19.34
CA LYS A 99 26.96 -20.40 -18.14
C LYS A 99 26.16 -20.49 -16.85
N LEU A 100 24.87 -20.16 -16.88
CA LEU A 100 23.98 -20.15 -15.73
C LEU A 100 23.13 -21.41 -15.71
N THR A 101 22.85 -21.91 -14.51
CA THR A 101 21.87 -22.98 -14.31
C THR A 101 20.75 -22.48 -13.43
N TRP A 102 19.55 -22.98 -13.69
CA TRP A 102 18.38 -22.74 -12.85
C TRP A 102 17.72 -24.02 -12.34
N LYS A 103 18.14 -25.18 -12.87
CA LYS A 103 17.69 -26.49 -12.43
C LYS A 103 18.15 -26.69 -10.98
N LEU A 104 17.28 -27.25 -10.15
CA LEU A 104 17.46 -27.34 -8.70
C LEU A 104 18.31 -28.56 -8.33
N SER A 105 18.51 -28.76 -7.03
CA SER A 105 19.27 -29.87 -6.42
C SER A 105 18.88 -31.24 -6.98
N SER A 106 17.58 -31.45 -7.23
CA SER A 106 17.06 -32.65 -7.85
C SER A 106 16.03 -32.36 -8.97
N PRO A 107 15.81 -33.32 -9.88
CA PRO A 107 14.71 -33.26 -10.84
C PRO A 107 13.35 -33.07 -10.16
N GLU A 108 13.10 -33.75 -9.05
CA GLU A 108 11.84 -33.69 -8.28
C GLU A 108 11.63 -32.30 -7.68
N ALA A 109 12.67 -31.68 -7.11
CA ALA A 109 12.62 -30.31 -6.62
C ALA A 109 12.29 -29.33 -7.75
N THR A 110 12.86 -29.55 -8.95
CA THR A 110 12.59 -28.72 -10.14
C THR A 110 11.15 -28.89 -10.62
N PHE A 111 10.64 -30.13 -10.68
CA PHE A 111 9.23 -30.41 -10.96
C PHE A 111 8.31 -29.73 -9.95
N PHE A 112 8.62 -29.84 -8.66
CA PHE A 112 7.86 -29.20 -7.59
C PHE A 112 7.78 -27.69 -7.77
N ALA A 113 8.92 -27.01 -7.95
CA ALA A 113 8.97 -25.56 -8.08
C ALA A 113 8.16 -25.05 -9.28
N LEU A 114 8.29 -25.70 -10.45
CA LEU A 114 7.53 -25.35 -11.65
C LEU A 114 6.03 -25.65 -11.49
N ALA A 115 5.66 -26.78 -10.89
CA ALA A 115 4.26 -27.13 -10.64
C ALA A 115 3.61 -26.20 -9.62
N ALA A 116 4.29 -25.90 -8.51
CA ALA A 116 3.84 -24.95 -7.48
C ALA A 116 3.57 -23.56 -8.10
N LEU A 117 4.49 -23.07 -8.93
CA LEU A 117 4.33 -21.82 -9.67
C LEU A 117 3.15 -21.86 -10.64
N PHE A 118 3.03 -22.91 -11.45
CA PHE A 118 1.97 -23.02 -12.44
C PHE A 118 0.58 -23.08 -11.78
N ILE A 119 0.43 -23.93 -10.76
CA ILE A 119 -0.82 -24.05 -9.98
C ILE A 119 -1.17 -22.71 -9.34
N SER A 120 -0.19 -22.05 -8.72
CA SER A 120 -0.44 -20.76 -8.09
C SER A 120 -0.89 -19.69 -9.09
N LEU A 121 -0.22 -19.56 -10.24
CA LEU A 121 -0.60 -18.60 -11.28
C LEU A 121 -2.00 -18.86 -11.82
N ALA A 122 -2.37 -20.13 -12.03
CA ALA A 122 -3.68 -20.53 -12.49
C ALA A 122 -4.77 -20.21 -11.44
N CYS A 123 -4.55 -20.59 -10.19
CA CYS A 123 -5.48 -20.34 -9.09
C CYS A 123 -5.61 -18.86 -8.76
N CYS A 124 -4.52 -18.08 -8.85
CA CYS A 124 -4.58 -16.62 -8.75
C CYS A 124 -5.50 -16.03 -9.82
N PHE A 125 -5.32 -16.44 -11.08
CA PHE A 125 -6.17 -15.98 -12.18
C PHE A 125 -7.65 -16.30 -11.92
N ILE A 126 -7.95 -17.54 -11.56
CA ILE A 126 -9.32 -17.99 -11.25
C ILE A 126 -9.89 -17.17 -10.08
N GLY A 127 -9.12 -16.90 -9.03
CA GLY A 127 -9.53 -16.11 -7.87
C GLY A 127 -10.01 -14.70 -8.24
N ASP A 128 -9.22 -13.94 -9.01
CA ASP A 128 -9.62 -12.58 -9.42
C ASP A 128 -10.78 -12.60 -10.44
N VAL A 129 -10.83 -13.59 -11.33
CA VAL A 129 -11.96 -13.75 -12.29
C VAL A 129 -13.26 -14.00 -11.54
N VAL A 130 -13.26 -14.94 -10.58
CA VAL A 130 -14.42 -15.23 -9.73
C VAL A 130 -14.84 -13.99 -8.96
N PHE A 131 -13.89 -13.27 -8.33
CA PHE A 131 -14.20 -12.02 -7.64
C PHE A 131 -14.85 -10.99 -8.58
N SER A 132 -14.26 -10.79 -9.76
CA SER A 132 -14.77 -9.86 -10.77
C SER A 132 -16.18 -10.25 -11.27
N ALA A 133 -16.46 -11.55 -11.37
CA ALA A 133 -17.78 -12.08 -11.69
C ALA A 133 -18.79 -11.81 -10.55
N CYS A 134 -18.43 -12.05 -9.29
CA CYS A 134 -19.24 -11.75 -8.12
C CYS A 134 -19.62 -10.26 -8.05
N VAL A 135 -18.65 -9.36 -8.28
CA VAL A 135 -18.89 -7.91 -8.31
C VAL A 135 -19.85 -7.54 -9.45
N SER A 136 -19.65 -8.10 -10.64
CA SER A 136 -20.49 -7.83 -11.80
C SER A 136 -21.92 -8.33 -11.60
N TYR A 137 -22.09 -9.52 -11.03
CA TYR A 137 -23.39 -10.09 -10.67
C TYR A 137 -24.12 -9.20 -9.65
N ASN A 138 -23.42 -8.78 -8.59
CA ASN A 138 -24.02 -7.91 -7.57
C ASN A 138 -24.45 -6.56 -8.15
N LYS A 139 -23.65 -5.95 -9.04
CA LYS A 139 -24.04 -4.72 -9.75
C LYS A 139 -25.32 -4.89 -10.57
N ARG A 140 -25.44 -6.00 -11.32
CA ARG A 140 -26.65 -6.31 -12.11
C ARG A 140 -27.88 -6.51 -11.21
N ARG A 141 -27.73 -7.25 -10.10
CA ARG A 141 -28.80 -7.47 -9.11
C ARG A 141 -29.28 -6.17 -8.48
N VAL A 142 -28.36 -5.26 -8.13
CA VAL A 142 -28.71 -3.94 -7.59
C VAL A 142 -29.43 -3.09 -8.64
N ALA A 143 -28.98 -3.10 -9.90
CA ALA A 143 -29.63 -2.37 -10.98
C ALA A 143 -31.06 -2.88 -11.25
N GLN A 144 -31.26 -4.20 -11.27
CA GLN A 144 -32.59 -4.81 -11.40
C GLN A 144 -33.51 -4.44 -10.23
N ARG A 145 -33.01 -4.49 -8.98
CA ARG A 145 -33.78 -4.04 -7.81
C ARG A 145 -34.14 -2.57 -7.87
N ALA A 146 -33.25 -1.72 -8.39
CA ALA A 146 -33.52 -0.29 -8.56
C ALA A 146 -34.60 -0.03 -9.63
N GLN A 147 -34.66 -0.85 -10.69
CA GLN A 147 -35.71 -0.77 -11.73
C GLN A 147 -37.07 -1.28 -11.24
N LEU A 148 -37.11 -2.25 -10.31
CA LEU A 148 -38.35 -2.80 -9.74
C LEU A 148 -38.93 -1.96 -8.59
N ARG A 149 -38.13 -1.03 -8.04
CA ARG A 149 -38.54 -0.20 -6.88
C ARG A 149 -39.70 0.78 -7.19
N PRO A 150 -39.75 1.47 -8.34
CA PRO A 150 -40.85 2.36 -8.69
C PRO A 150 -42.16 1.60 -8.91
N THR A 151 -42.10 0.44 -9.57
CA THR A 151 -43.28 -0.43 -9.79
C THR A 151 -43.85 -0.93 -8.48
N LEU A 152 -43.01 -1.45 -7.58
CA LEU A 152 -43.46 -1.88 -6.24
C LEU A 152 -44.05 -0.74 -5.40
N VAL A 153 -43.54 0.49 -5.53
CA VAL A 153 -44.10 1.66 -4.81
C VAL A 153 -45.42 2.12 -5.43
N CYS A 154 -45.56 2.11 -6.76
CA CYS A 154 -46.83 2.39 -7.43
C CYS A 154 -47.90 1.34 -7.08
N ASP A 155 -47.54 0.06 -7.11
CA ASP A 155 -48.46 -1.03 -6.76
C ASP A 155 -48.88 -0.95 -5.29
N ALA A 156 -47.95 -0.60 -4.38
CA ALA A 156 -48.26 -0.40 -2.96
C ALA A 156 -49.12 0.85 -2.70
N LEU A 157 -48.92 1.94 -3.45
CA LEU A 157 -49.77 3.13 -3.37
C LEU A 157 -51.18 2.87 -3.91
N GLN A 158 -51.30 2.10 -5.01
CA GLN A 158 -52.61 1.70 -5.55
C GLN A 158 -53.37 0.78 -4.59
N GLN A 159 -52.68 -0.14 -3.92
CA GLN A 159 -53.30 -0.98 -2.88
C GLN A 159 -53.69 -0.16 -1.64
N ALA A 160 -52.91 0.86 -1.26
CA ALA A 160 -53.25 1.76 -0.17
C ALA A 160 -54.44 2.68 -0.49
N ASP A 161 -54.57 3.16 -1.74
CA ASP A 161 -55.74 3.92 -2.21
C ASP A 161 -57.01 3.04 -2.19
N GLN A 162 -56.91 1.79 -2.66
CA GLN A 162 -58.03 0.84 -2.63
C GLN A 162 -58.46 0.44 -1.21
N GLN A 163 -57.52 0.37 -0.25
CA GLN A 163 -57.85 0.13 1.16
C GLN A 163 -58.32 1.41 1.88
N GLY A 164 -57.88 2.59 1.46
CA GLY A 164 -58.35 3.88 1.96
C GLY A 164 -59.79 4.21 1.54
N GLU A 165 -60.18 3.84 0.31
CA GLU A 165 -61.55 3.99 -0.17
C GLU A 165 -62.51 2.97 0.49
N SER A 166 -62.03 1.78 0.87
CA SER A 166 -62.83 0.79 1.61
C SER A 166 -63.00 1.10 3.11
N ALA A 167 -62.21 2.04 3.67
CA ALA A 167 -62.31 2.47 5.06
C ALA A 167 -63.09 3.79 5.24
N ALA A 168 -63.54 4.43 4.16
CA ALA A 168 -64.33 5.67 4.20
C ALA A 168 -65.83 5.45 4.49
N GLU A 169 -66.29 4.19 4.57
CA GLU A 169 -67.65 3.83 5.00
C GLU A 169 -67.64 2.99 6.28
N THR A 170 -66.92 3.40 7.32
CA THR A 170 -67.35 3.07 8.70
C THR A 170 -66.69 3.97 9.72
N HIS A 171 -67.53 4.55 10.58
CA HIS A 171 -67.20 5.25 11.82
C HIS A 171 -66.58 6.64 11.74
N ALA A 172 -67.49 7.62 11.75
CA ALA A 172 -67.39 8.75 12.66
C ALA A 172 -67.25 8.26 14.11
N ASP A 173 -66.09 8.48 14.74
CA ASP A 173 -66.01 8.91 16.13
C ASP A 173 -64.61 9.44 16.44
N GLY A 174 -64.54 10.47 17.26
CA GLY A 174 -63.36 11.29 17.46
C GLY A 174 -62.23 10.60 18.23
N ARG A 175 -60.99 10.96 17.88
CA ARG A 175 -60.05 11.55 18.83
C ARG A 175 -58.76 11.97 18.13
N VAL A 176 -58.54 13.27 18.14
CA VAL A 176 -57.23 13.91 17.96
C VAL A 176 -56.30 13.39 19.06
N PHE A 177 -55.36 12.51 18.71
CA PHE A 177 -54.22 12.21 19.58
C PHE A 177 -52.94 12.73 18.93
N ARG A 178 -52.70 14.00 19.26
CA ARG A 178 -51.43 14.71 19.09
C ARG A 178 -50.45 14.13 20.13
N HIS A 179 -49.57 13.20 19.74
CA HIS A 179 -48.47 12.77 20.61
C HIS A 179 -47.26 13.68 20.39
N GLU A 180 -47.31 14.81 21.09
CA GLU A 180 -46.19 15.69 21.38
C GLU A 180 -45.66 15.32 22.78
N SER A 181 -44.68 14.40 22.85
CA SER A 181 -43.83 14.08 24.02
C SER A 181 -43.08 12.78 23.68
N ALA A 182 -41.77 12.76 23.45
CA ALA A 182 -40.77 13.06 24.46
C ALA A 182 -39.49 13.65 23.82
N ARG A 183 -39.30 14.95 24.01
CA ARG A 183 -37.97 15.51 24.22
C ARG A 183 -37.58 15.18 25.66
N LEU A 184 -36.80 14.13 25.85
CA LEU A 184 -36.05 13.94 27.08
C LEU A 184 -34.57 13.79 26.73
N LEU A 185 -33.80 14.74 27.24
CA LEU A 185 -32.35 14.77 27.27
C LEU A 185 -31.81 13.40 27.66
N SER A 186 -31.13 12.74 26.72
CA SER A 186 -29.96 11.95 27.04
C SER A 186 -28.79 12.54 26.26
N VAL A 187 -28.02 13.41 26.91
CA VAL A 187 -26.69 13.79 26.44
C VAL A 187 -25.82 12.55 26.59
N ARG A 188 -25.91 11.63 25.65
CA ARG A 188 -24.89 10.61 25.41
C ARG A 188 -23.81 11.28 24.57
N PHE A 189 -22.75 11.72 25.22
CA PHE A 189 -21.51 12.12 24.54
C PHE A 189 -20.89 10.88 23.88
N SER A 190 -21.41 10.49 22.72
CA SER A 190 -20.79 9.49 21.88
C SER A 190 -19.82 10.21 20.94
N LEU A 191 -18.52 9.87 20.99
CA LEU A 191 -17.52 10.34 20.02
C LEU A 191 -17.97 10.09 18.57
N ALA A 192 -18.77 9.05 18.34
CA ALA A 192 -19.38 8.73 17.04
C ALA A 192 -20.48 9.72 16.63
N GLY A 193 -21.20 10.31 17.59
CA GLY A 193 -22.17 11.38 17.34
C GLY A 193 -21.51 12.68 16.86
N LEU A 194 -20.32 12.99 17.36
CA LEU A 194 -19.56 14.19 16.99
C LEU A 194 -19.10 14.17 15.52
N THR A 195 -18.75 12.99 15.00
CA THR A 195 -18.34 12.81 13.61
C THR A 195 -19.52 12.66 12.67
N ASN A 196 -20.69 12.19 13.13
CA ASN A 196 -21.86 12.01 12.28
C ASN A 196 -22.51 13.32 11.80
N THR A 197 -22.24 14.46 12.45
CA THR A 197 -22.74 15.77 12.01
C THR A 197 -21.82 16.53 11.03
N LEU A 198 -20.66 15.97 10.66
CA LEU A 198 -19.71 16.62 9.73
C LEU A 198 -20.01 16.26 8.28
N ALA A 199 -19.83 17.22 7.37
CA ALA A 199 -19.83 16.94 5.94
C ALA A 199 -18.70 15.95 5.59
N SER A 200 -18.89 15.11 4.57
CA SER A 200 -17.90 14.09 4.17
C SER A 200 -16.52 14.70 3.86
N SER A 201 -16.48 15.90 3.29
CA SER A 201 -15.27 16.67 3.00
C SER A 201 -14.52 17.11 4.27
N GLU A 202 -15.24 17.51 5.32
CA GLU A 202 -14.67 17.93 6.60
C GLU A 202 -14.04 16.76 7.35
N LYS A 203 -14.69 15.58 7.33
CA LYS A 203 -14.15 14.35 7.94
C LYS A 203 -12.80 13.97 7.31
N VAL A 204 -12.72 14.00 5.99
CA VAL A 204 -11.48 13.70 5.25
C VAL A 204 -10.38 14.72 5.58
N ARG A 205 -10.74 16.01 5.73
CA ARG A 205 -9.78 17.04 6.14
C ARG A 205 -9.23 16.79 7.55
N CYS A 206 -10.07 16.45 8.52
CA CYS A 206 -9.64 16.13 9.88
C CYS A 206 -8.69 14.92 9.91
N LEU A 207 -9.08 13.84 9.23
CA LEU A 207 -8.26 12.63 9.09
C LEU A 207 -6.91 12.93 8.46
N ARG A 208 -6.88 13.75 7.39
CA ARG A 208 -5.64 14.13 6.71
C ARG A 208 -4.68 14.89 7.62
N ILE A 209 -5.18 15.83 8.42
CA ILE A 209 -4.36 16.59 9.37
C ILE A 209 -3.84 15.66 10.47
N ALA A 210 -4.71 14.83 11.05
CA ALA A 210 -4.34 13.91 12.13
C ALA A 210 -3.25 12.91 11.69
N THR A 211 -3.47 12.23 10.56
CA THR A 211 -2.51 11.28 9.98
C THR A 211 -1.20 11.95 9.57
N ALA A 212 -1.23 13.17 9.04
CA ALA A 212 0.00 13.91 8.72
C ALA A 212 0.83 14.27 9.96
N LEU A 213 0.19 14.70 11.05
CA LEU A 213 0.87 15.00 12.31
C LEU A 213 1.49 13.74 12.92
N LEU A 214 0.73 12.65 13.00
CA LEU A 214 1.24 11.38 13.50
C LEU A 214 2.35 10.81 12.62
N PHE A 215 2.26 10.98 11.30
CA PHE A 215 3.31 10.59 10.36
C PHE A 215 4.62 11.32 10.65
N ILE A 216 4.59 12.63 10.91
CA ILE A 216 5.80 13.41 11.26
C ILE A 216 6.43 12.90 12.56
N VAL A 217 5.62 12.60 13.58
CA VAL A 217 6.11 12.05 14.86
C VAL A 217 6.76 10.68 14.64
N CYS A 218 6.11 9.80 13.89
CA CYS A 218 6.65 8.47 13.57
C CYS A 218 7.92 8.56 12.71
N LEU A 219 7.99 9.53 11.80
CA LEU A 219 9.12 9.77 10.92
C LEU A 219 10.39 10.10 11.72
N VAL A 220 10.27 10.95 12.75
CA VAL A 220 11.38 11.27 13.65
C VAL A 220 11.83 10.03 14.42
N GLY A 221 10.88 9.20 14.89
CA GLY A 221 11.18 7.94 15.55
C GLY A 221 11.95 6.97 14.64
N ALA A 222 11.49 6.76 13.41
CA ALA A 222 12.16 5.88 12.45
C ALA A 222 13.57 6.35 12.08
N LEU A 223 13.78 7.66 11.91
CA LEU A 223 15.12 8.21 11.67
C LEU A 223 16.04 8.04 12.89
N ALA A 224 15.51 8.20 14.10
CA ALA A 224 16.26 7.96 15.33
C ALA A 224 16.66 6.49 15.47
N GLU A 225 15.75 5.55 15.18
CA GLU A 225 16.06 4.11 15.15
C GLU A 225 17.17 3.82 14.15
N GLY A 226 17.04 4.30 12.90
CA GLY A 226 18.04 4.09 11.87
C GLY A 226 19.42 4.62 12.28
N ALA A 227 19.49 5.77 12.96
CA ALA A 227 20.74 6.30 13.49
C ALA A 227 21.36 5.40 14.57
N ILE A 228 20.54 4.87 15.49
CA ILE A 228 20.98 3.92 16.52
C ILE A 228 21.52 2.65 15.89
N LEU A 229 20.80 2.08 14.91
CA LEU A 229 21.19 0.86 14.20
C LEU A 229 22.54 1.01 13.48
N VAL A 230 22.75 2.13 12.79
CA VAL A 230 24.02 2.40 12.08
C VAL A 230 25.19 2.55 13.05
N VAL A 231 24.97 3.15 14.23
CA VAL A 231 26.01 3.27 15.26
C VAL A 231 26.31 1.90 15.86
N HIS A 232 25.28 1.08 16.11
CA HIS A 232 25.44 -0.26 16.67
C HIS A 232 26.21 -1.17 15.71
N MET A 233 25.82 -1.23 14.43
CA MET A 233 26.45 -2.05 13.40
C MET A 233 27.84 -1.55 12.94
N ARG A 234 28.37 -0.49 13.54
CA ARG A 234 29.63 0.11 13.12
C ARG A 234 30.80 -0.84 13.39
N GLY A 235 31.37 -1.37 12.30
CA GLY A 235 32.51 -2.29 12.37
C GLY A 235 32.13 -3.76 12.58
N MET A 236 30.83 -4.08 12.55
CA MET A 236 30.32 -5.46 12.56
C MET A 236 29.98 -5.92 11.14
N HIS A 237 30.02 -7.24 10.90
CA HIS A 237 29.55 -7.79 9.64
C HIS A 237 28.01 -7.79 9.57
N TYR A 238 27.46 -7.80 8.36
CA TYR A 238 26.00 -7.75 8.15
C TYR A 238 25.27 -8.93 8.81
N GLU A 239 25.86 -10.11 8.77
CA GLU A 239 25.31 -11.34 9.31
C GLU A 239 25.12 -11.25 10.84
N GLU A 240 25.98 -10.50 11.53
CA GLU A 240 25.88 -10.26 12.98
C GLU A 240 24.61 -9.49 13.37
N PHE A 241 24.00 -8.76 12.41
CA PHE A 241 22.70 -8.10 12.62
C PHE A 241 21.62 -9.08 13.04
N TYR A 242 21.67 -10.33 12.53
CA TYR A 242 20.67 -11.36 12.81
C TYR A 242 20.96 -12.18 14.07
N LEU A 243 22.07 -11.90 14.74
CA LEU A 243 22.47 -12.58 15.98
C LEU A 243 22.02 -11.84 17.23
N THR A 244 21.63 -10.57 17.12
CA THR A 244 21.20 -9.75 18.26
C THR A 244 19.76 -9.28 18.08
N SER A 245 18.99 -9.28 19.16
CA SER A 245 17.62 -8.77 19.10
C SER A 245 17.62 -7.24 19.14
N THR A 246 16.84 -6.61 18.26
CA THR A 246 16.78 -5.14 18.17
C THR A 246 16.32 -4.48 19.48
N SER A 247 15.52 -5.20 20.29
CA SER A 247 15.04 -4.76 21.60
C SER A 247 16.15 -4.47 22.61
N ASP A 248 17.34 -5.03 22.41
CA ASP A 248 18.41 -4.97 23.39
C ASP A 248 19.10 -3.59 23.42
N TYR A 249 18.99 -2.84 22.32
CA TYR A 249 19.68 -1.56 22.15
C TYR A 249 18.80 -0.44 21.56
N VAL A 250 17.60 -0.75 21.06
CA VAL A 250 16.60 0.27 20.65
C VAL A 250 15.53 0.42 21.74
N PRO A 251 15.32 1.64 22.28
CA PRO A 251 14.23 1.89 23.22
C PRO A 251 12.86 1.54 22.63
N TRP A 252 12.01 0.87 23.42
CA TRP A 252 10.68 0.41 22.98
C TRP A 252 9.80 1.51 22.38
N SER A 253 9.94 2.75 22.86
CA SER A 253 9.18 3.90 22.36
C SER A 253 9.59 4.30 20.94
N ILE A 254 10.86 4.13 20.58
CA ILE A 254 11.40 4.43 19.25
C ILE A 254 10.97 3.33 18.27
N ASP A 255 11.13 2.06 18.65
CA ASP A 255 10.66 0.91 17.86
C ASP A 255 9.16 1.01 17.56
N LEU A 256 8.34 1.36 18.56
CA LEU A 256 6.90 1.57 18.38
C LEU A 256 6.62 2.63 17.29
N LEU A 257 7.31 3.76 17.33
CA LEU A 257 7.12 4.83 16.36
C LEU A 257 7.52 4.40 14.94
N LYS A 258 8.63 3.68 14.79
CA LYS A 258 9.06 3.13 13.49
C LYS A 258 8.04 2.16 12.92
N VAL A 259 7.57 1.20 13.72
CA VAL A 259 6.60 0.19 13.22
C VAL A 259 5.26 0.85 12.86
N MET A 260 4.88 1.94 13.52
CA MET A 260 3.67 2.69 13.21
C MET A 260 3.79 3.60 11.97
N LEU A 261 5.00 3.92 11.51
CA LEU A 261 5.24 4.80 10.37
C LEU A 261 4.47 4.41 9.09
N PRO A 262 4.54 3.15 8.58
CA PRO A 262 3.79 2.76 7.38
C PRO A 262 2.27 2.91 7.57
N TYR A 263 1.74 2.65 8.77
CA TYR A 263 0.31 2.82 9.04
C TYR A 263 -0.11 4.29 8.97
N MET A 264 0.72 5.20 9.52
CA MET A 264 0.45 6.64 9.45
C MET A 264 0.57 7.18 8.03
N LEU A 265 1.58 6.73 7.28
CA LEU A 265 1.76 7.08 5.88
C LEU A 265 0.57 6.62 5.05
N CYS A 266 0.22 5.34 5.10
CA CYS A 266 -0.91 4.79 4.34
C CYS A 266 -2.24 5.42 4.77
N GLY A 267 -2.42 5.71 6.06
CA GLY A 267 -3.57 6.45 6.57
C GLY A 267 -3.67 7.87 5.98
N TYR A 268 -2.54 8.57 5.84
CA TYR A 268 -2.45 9.87 5.19
C TYR A 268 -2.72 9.79 3.69
N LEU A 269 -2.06 8.86 3.00
CA LEU A 269 -2.18 8.65 1.55
C LEU A 269 -3.58 8.18 1.14
N ALA A 270 -4.29 7.44 2.00
CA ALA A 270 -5.69 7.05 1.82
C ALA A 270 -6.65 8.24 1.81
N THR A 271 -6.24 9.42 2.31
CA THR A 271 -7.03 10.66 2.20
C THR A 271 -6.87 11.37 0.85
N LEU A 272 -6.12 10.78 -0.09
CA LEU A 272 -5.83 11.32 -1.42
C LEU A 272 -5.32 12.78 -1.37
N PRO A 273 -4.18 13.05 -0.71
CA PRO A 273 -3.59 14.38 -0.70
C PRO A 273 -3.16 14.85 -2.11
N ARG A 274 -2.92 16.17 -2.24
CA ARG A 274 -2.38 16.78 -3.47
C ARG A 274 -0.99 16.21 -3.77
N ARG A 275 -0.58 16.27 -5.04
CA ARG A 275 0.70 15.71 -5.51
C ARG A 275 1.92 16.11 -4.67
N ARG A 276 2.16 17.41 -4.46
CA ARG A 276 3.38 17.90 -3.76
C ARG A 276 3.55 17.33 -2.33
N PRO A 277 2.58 17.48 -1.41
CA PRO A 277 2.75 16.98 -0.05
C PRO A 277 2.74 15.44 0.00
N ALA A 278 2.07 14.76 -0.94
CA ALA A 278 2.13 13.31 -1.04
C ALA A 278 3.52 12.82 -1.48
N THR A 279 4.10 13.45 -2.51
CA THR A 279 5.46 13.14 -2.96
C THR A 279 6.49 13.40 -1.85
N LEU A 280 6.33 14.50 -1.09
CA LEU A 280 7.20 14.77 0.06
C LEU A 280 7.12 13.65 1.11
N ALA A 281 5.91 13.20 1.46
CA ALA A 281 5.72 12.12 2.43
C ALA A 281 6.33 10.80 1.95
N LEU A 282 6.16 10.44 0.67
CA LEU A 282 6.77 9.24 0.07
C LEU A 282 8.30 9.32 0.05
N THR A 283 8.86 10.46 -0.32
CA THR A 283 10.32 10.66 -0.31
C THR A 283 10.87 10.60 1.12
N ALA A 284 10.20 11.23 2.09
CA ALA A 284 10.58 11.15 3.49
C ALA A 284 10.55 9.71 4.01
N PHE A 285 9.55 8.92 3.61
CA PHE A 285 9.46 7.51 3.95
C PHE A 285 10.63 6.70 3.37
N ILE A 286 10.95 6.86 2.08
CA ILE A 286 12.09 6.18 1.44
C ILE A 286 13.42 6.55 2.13
N ILE A 287 13.58 7.79 2.59
CA ILE A 287 14.78 8.21 3.33
C ILE A 287 14.97 7.39 4.62
N THR A 288 13.90 6.95 5.28
CA THR A 288 13.99 6.12 6.49
C THR A 288 14.57 4.73 6.24
N ALA A 289 14.59 4.25 5.00
CA ALA A 289 15.21 2.96 4.64
C ALA A 289 16.71 3.06 4.33
N ILE A 290 17.26 4.28 4.19
CA ILE A 290 18.70 4.48 3.90
C ILE A 290 19.61 3.88 4.97
N PRO A 291 19.34 4.02 6.29
CA PRO A 291 20.16 3.39 7.33
C PRO A 291 20.27 1.87 7.18
N MET A 292 19.16 1.18 6.89
CA MET A 292 19.18 -0.28 6.65
C MET A 292 19.95 -0.63 5.37
N LEU A 293 19.84 0.20 4.33
CA LEU A 293 20.64 0.05 3.11
C LEU A 293 22.14 0.20 3.38
N MET A 294 22.53 1.11 4.28
CA MET A 294 23.93 1.27 4.71
C MET A 294 24.46 0.08 5.51
N ILE A 295 23.61 -0.57 6.30
CA ILE A 295 23.94 -1.80 7.04
C ILE A 295 24.09 -3.00 6.08
N GLY A 296 23.40 -2.96 4.94
CA GLY A 296 23.49 -3.98 3.89
C GLY A 296 22.14 -4.59 3.49
N SER A 297 21.06 -4.28 4.20
CA SER A 297 19.71 -4.72 3.84
C SER A 297 19.15 -3.86 2.71
N ARG A 298 19.12 -4.42 1.49
CA ARG A 298 18.58 -3.74 0.31
C ARG A 298 17.06 -3.85 0.14
N ALA A 299 16.43 -4.84 0.80
CA ALA A 299 15.05 -5.22 0.51
C ALA A 299 14.07 -4.09 0.86
N ASP A 300 14.18 -3.53 2.06
CA ASP A 300 13.28 -2.50 2.57
C ASP A 300 13.28 -1.24 1.68
N PHE A 301 14.48 -0.80 1.28
CA PHE A 301 14.64 0.35 0.37
C PHE A 301 13.95 0.11 -0.97
N VAL A 302 14.11 -1.07 -1.57
CA VAL A 302 13.48 -1.40 -2.86
C VAL A 302 11.96 -1.47 -2.72
N ILE A 303 11.45 -2.08 -1.64
CA ILE A 303 10.02 -2.17 -1.37
C ILE A 303 9.39 -0.77 -1.23
N ASP A 304 10.04 0.14 -0.51
CA ASP A 304 9.55 1.51 -0.32
C ASP A 304 9.53 2.33 -1.63
N VAL A 305 10.56 2.18 -2.46
CA VAL A 305 10.61 2.78 -3.80
C VAL A 305 9.50 2.24 -4.70
N LEU A 306 9.28 0.92 -4.69
CA LEU A 306 8.22 0.28 -5.46
C LEU A 306 6.82 0.67 -4.96
N PHE A 307 6.62 0.78 -3.64
CA PHE A 307 5.38 1.29 -3.06
C PHE A 307 5.09 2.73 -3.49
N ALA A 308 6.10 3.61 -3.50
CA ALA A 308 5.94 4.97 -4.00
C ALA A 308 5.58 5.02 -5.50
N ALA A 309 6.21 4.17 -6.32
CA ALA A 309 5.87 4.03 -7.74
C ALA A 309 4.43 3.52 -7.93
N LEU A 310 4.02 2.51 -7.18
CA LEU A 310 2.67 1.97 -7.16
C LEU A 310 1.65 3.05 -6.80
N TYR A 311 1.91 3.84 -5.77
CA TYR A 311 1.02 4.93 -5.36
C TYR A 311 0.89 5.99 -6.46
N CYS A 312 1.97 6.30 -7.19
CA CYS A 312 1.90 7.21 -8.34
C CYS A 312 1.04 6.67 -9.47
N VAL A 313 1.13 5.37 -9.79
CA VAL A 313 0.28 4.70 -10.78
C VAL A 313 -1.18 4.71 -10.33
N LEU A 314 -1.44 4.35 -9.08
CA LEU A 314 -2.77 4.39 -8.47
C LEU A 314 -3.40 5.78 -8.57
N ARG A 315 -2.66 6.84 -8.19
CA ARG A 315 -3.18 8.22 -8.26
C ARG A 315 -3.42 8.66 -9.69
N GLN A 316 -2.61 8.23 -10.66
CA GLN A 316 -2.83 8.50 -12.08
C GLN A 316 -4.12 7.86 -12.61
N ILE A 317 -4.56 6.74 -12.02
CA ILE A 317 -5.80 6.03 -12.41
C ILE A 317 -7.03 6.62 -11.73
N ILE A 318 -6.92 6.99 -10.45
CA ILE A 318 -8.04 7.51 -9.66
C ILE A 318 -8.32 8.99 -9.95
N ASP A 319 -7.27 9.79 -10.11
CA ASP A 319 -7.34 11.25 -10.21
C ASP A 319 -7.07 11.68 -11.66
N THR A 320 -8.09 12.23 -12.32
CA THR A 320 -7.97 12.72 -13.69
C THR A 320 -7.55 14.19 -13.76
N ASP A 321 -7.64 14.91 -12.65
CA ASP A 321 -7.43 16.36 -12.62
C ASP A 321 -5.95 16.71 -12.47
N GLU A 322 -5.23 15.95 -11.64
CA GLU A 322 -3.77 16.07 -11.49
C GLU A 322 -3.03 14.99 -12.30
N ARG A 323 -2.10 15.40 -13.17
CA ARG A 323 -1.18 14.45 -13.83
C ARG A 323 -0.04 14.08 -12.89
N TRP A 324 0.03 12.82 -12.47
CA TRP A 324 1.09 12.28 -11.61
C TRP A 324 2.26 11.76 -12.45
N ILE A 325 1.96 10.95 -13.47
CA ILE A 325 2.96 10.41 -14.40
C ILE A 325 3.11 11.37 -15.57
N THR A 326 4.18 12.16 -15.55
CA THR A 326 4.54 13.05 -16.67
C THR A 326 5.65 12.45 -17.52
N ARG A 327 5.85 12.93 -18.75
CA ARG A 327 6.96 12.51 -19.61
C ARG A 327 8.32 12.61 -18.91
N ARG A 328 8.50 13.62 -18.05
CA ARG A 328 9.73 13.79 -17.24
C ARG A 328 9.92 12.66 -16.22
N VAL A 329 8.85 12.25 -15.55
CA VAL A 329 8.88 11.12 -14.59
C VAL A 329 9.19 9.82 -15.32
N VAL A 330 8.59 9.58 -16.48
CA VAL A 330 8.86 8.39 -17.29
C VAL A 330 10.32 8.35 -17.75
N ILE A 331 10.86 9.47 -18.27
CA ILE A 331 12.27 9.56 -18.66
C ILE A 331 13.18 9.32 -17.46
N ALA A 332 12.87 9.93 -16.31
CA ALA A 332 13.64 9.71 -15.08
C ALA A 332 13.59 8.24 -14.64
N ALA A 333 12.44 7.58 -14.69
CA ALA A 333 12.30 6.17 -14.34
C ALA A 333 13.10 5.24 -15.28
N VAL A 334 13.06 5.49 -16.59
CA VAL A 334 13.83 4.71 -17.59
C VAL A 334 15.33 4.81 -17.36
N ILE A 335 15.82 5.92 -16.81
CA ILE A 335 17.24 6.11 -16.48
C ILE A 335 17.57 5.57 -15.07
N LEU A 336 16.78 5.94 -14.06
CA LEU A 336 17.05 5.62 -12.66
C LEU A 336 16.86 4.15 -12.32
N ILE A 337 15.93 3.44 -12.97
CA ILE A 337 15.71 2.02 -12.68
C ILE A 337 16.94 1.17 -13.06
N PRO A 338 17.49 1.24 -14.30
CA PRO A 338 18.72 0.53 -14.65
C PRO A 338 19.91 0.91 -13.77
N VAL A 339 20.07 2.22 -13.49
CA VAL A 339 21.16 2.71 -12.62
C VAL A 339 21.01 2.19 -11.19
N GLY A 340 19.79 2.17 -10.66
CA GLY A 340 19.49 1.63 -9.34
C GLY A 340 19.74 0.14 -9.24
N ILE A 341 19.30 -0.64 -10.23
CA ILE A 341 19.57 -2.10 -10.29
C ILE A 341 21.08 -2.34 -10.37
N PHE A 342 21.81 -1.59 -11.19
CA PHE A 342 23.26 -1.66 -11.28
C PHE A 342 23.94 -1.35 -9.93
N ALA A 343 23.53 -0.28 -9.25
CA ALA A 343 24.09 0.11 -7.95
C ALA A 343 23.82 -0.95 -6.87
N LEU A 344 22.62 -1.50 -6.83
CA LEU A 344 22.26 -2.59 -5.91
C LEU A 344 23.04 -3.87 -6.20
N GLY A 345 23.26 -4.22 -7.48
CA GLY A 345 24.10 -5.36 -7.86
C GLY A 345 25.57 -5.17 -7.48
N MET A 346 26.08 -3.94 -7.60
CA MET A 346 27.44 -3.57 -7.20
C MET A 346 27.70 -3.74 -5.70
N MET A 347 26.70 -3.48 -4.86
CA MET A 347 26.83 -3.66 -3.41
C MET A 347 27.20 -5.08 -3.02
N ASP A 348 26.73 -6.11 -3.73
CA ASP A 348 27.07 -7.50 -3.43
C ASP A 348 28.57 -7.79 -3.58
N TYR A 349 29.21 -7.18 -4.58
CA TYR A 349 30.65 -7.34 -4.82
C TYR A 349 31.50 -6.54 -3.84
N ILE A 350 31.07 -5.30 -3.54
CA ILE A 350 31.73 -4.46 -2.53
C ILE A 350 31.67 -5.12 -1.15
N ARG A 351 30.55 -5.77 -0.82
CA ARG A 351 30.34 -6.46 0.46
C ARG A 351 31.16 -7.75 0.60
N SER A 352 31.34 -8.48 -0.50
CA SER A 352 31.97 -9.81 -0.46
C SER A 352 33.47 -9.79 -0.69
N ASP A 353 34.09 -8.62 -0.86
CA ASP A 353 35.51 -8.44 -1.28
C ASP A 353 35.91 -9.29 -2.49
N LYS A 354 34.92 -9.68 -3.32
CA LYS A 354 35.13 -10.51 -4.51
C LYS A 354 35.31 -9.60 -5.71
N ALA A 355 36.43 -9.78 -6.41
CA ALA A 355 36.66 -9.15 -7.70
C ALA A 355 35.60 -9.64 -8.71
N ASN A 356 34.96 -8.70 -9.41
CA ASN A 356 34.06 -9.07 -10.51
C ASN A 356 34.88 -9.38 -11.77
N PRO A 357 34.90 -10.64 -12.25
CA PRO A 357 35.74 -11.04 -13.38
C PRO A 357 35.31 -10.43 -14.72
N GLU A 358 34.04 -9.99 -14.87
CA GLU A 358 33.48 -9.50 -16.14
C GLU A 358 32.67 -8.21 -15.93
N PHE A 359 33.35 -7.11 -15.60
CA PHE A 359 32.71 -5.82 -15.30
C PHE A 359 32.13 -5.13 -16.55
N THR A 360 30.84 -5.37 -16.84
CA THR A 360 30.07 -4.61 -17.86
C THR A 360 28.73 -4.15 -17.29
N PHE A 361 28.33 -2.91 -17.56
CA PHE A 361 27.07 -2.34 -17.05
C PHE A 361 25.85 -3.23 -17.32
N ALA A 362 25.70 -3.73 -18.54
CA ALA A 362 24.59 -4.62 -18.91
C ALA A 362 24.66 -5.97 -18.18
N ARG A 363 25.84 -6.59 -18.08
CA ARG A 363 26.03 -7.87 -17.36
C ARG A 363 25.71 -7.72 -15.87
N GLN A 364 26.06 -6.59 -15.26
CA GLN A 364 25.73 -6.32 -13.86
C GLN A 364 24.23 -6.20 -13.60
N ILE A 365 23.46 -5.66 -14.56
CA ILE A 365 22.00 -5.63 -14.45
C ILE A 365 21.43 -7.05 -14.56
N VAL A 366 21.90 -7.84 -15.52
CA VAL A 366 21.46 -9.23 -15.70
C VAL A 366 21.82 -10.08 -14.48
N ASP A 367 23.04 -9.96 -13.96
CA ASP A 367 23.49 -10.63 -12.74
C ASP A 367 22.67 -10.23 -11.51
N ALA A 368 22.38 -8.93 -11.34
CA ALA A 368 21.53 -8.45 -10.25
C ALA A 368 20.12 -9.04 -10.31
N LEU A 369 19.50 -9.08 -11.50
CA LEU A 369 18.18 -9.68 -11.69
C LEU A 369 18.21 -11.19 -11.46
N TYR A 370 19.23 -11.89 -11.96
CA TYR A 370 19.41 -13.33 -11.77
C TYR A 370 19.61 -13.71 -10.29
N LYS A 371 20.40 -12.93 -9.55
CA LYS A 371 20.60 -13.11 -8.10
C LYS A 371 19.34 -12.79 -7.30
N GLN A 372 18.53 -11.83 -7.73
CA GLN A 372 17.26 -11.53 -7.08
C GLN A 372 16.25 -12.70 -7.19
N GLY A 373 16.37 -13.51 -8.26
CA GLY A 373 15.60 -14.73 -8.47
C GLY A 373 16.02 -15.94 -7.62
N VAL A 374 16.90 -15.77 -6.62
CA VAL A 374 17.34 -16.87 -5.73
C VAL A 374 16.17 -17.53 -4.98
N SER A 375 15.05 -16.83 -4.83
CA SER A 375 13.85 -17.39 -4.18
C SER A 375 13.28 -18.60 -4.93
N PHE A 376 13.54 -18.73 -6.24
CA PHE A 376 13.25 -19.96 -6.98
C PHE A 376 14.07 -21.15 -6.45
N THR A 377 15.35 -20.95 -6.15
CA THR A 377 16.21 -21.98 -5.55
C THR A 377 15.78 -22.33 -4.14
N ILE A 378 15.25 -21.36 -3.38
CA ILE A 378 14.68 -21.59 -2.05
C ILE A 378 13.48 -22.54 -2.11
N LEU A 379 12.69 -22.57 -3.19
CA LEU A 379 11.63 -23.56 -3.36
C LEU A 379 12.18 -25.00 -3.32
N GLY A 380 13.35 -25.22 -3.92
CA GLY A 380 14.04 -26.51 -3.88
C GLY A 380 14.54 -26.87 -2.49
N HIS A 381 15.23 -25.95 -1.82
CA HIS A 381 15.69 -26.18 -0.45
C HIS A 381 14.53 -26.49 0.51
N GLY A 382 13.42 -25.75 0.39
CA GLY A 382 12.22 -26.00 1.18
C GLY A 382 11.60 -27.37 0.90
N PHE A 383 11.59 -27.81 -0.36
CA PHE A 383 11.12 -29.13 -0.75
C PHE A 383 12.03 -30.24 -0.17
N ASP A 384 13.35 -30.08 -0.31
CA ASP A 384 14.34 -31.08 0.11
C ASP A 384 14.30 -31.35 1.62
N VAL A 385 14.10 -30.30 2.44
CA VAL A 385 14.04 -30.44 3.91
C VAL A 385 12.61 -30.57 4.44
N ASN A 386 11.59 -30.61 3.57
CA ASN A 386 10.19 -30.63 4.01
C ASN A 386 9.91 -31.82 4.93
N GLY A 387 10.50 -32.99 4.70
CA GLY A 387 10.35 -34.15 5.59
C GLY A 387 10.77 -33.82 7.04
N GLN A 388 11.92 -33.18 7.21
CA GLN A 388 12.43 -32.77 8.53
C GLN A 388 11.55 -31.69 9.17
N ILE A 389 10.97 -30.80 8.36
CA ILE A 389 10.02 -29.79 8.83
C ILE A 389 8.72 -30.45 9.33
N GLN A 390 8.21 -31.46 8.63
CA GLN A 390 7.01 -32.20 9.06
C GLN A 390 7.27 -33.04 10.33
N ASP A 391 8.50 -33.51 10.54
CA ASP A 391 8.90 -34.24 11.75
C ASP A 391 8.87 -33.38 13.02
N LEU A 392 8.85 -32.04 12.90
CA LEU A 392 8.62 -31.13 14.03
C LEU A 392 7.19 -31.19 14.58
N GLY A 393 6.30 -31.93 13.91
CA GLY A 393 4.89 -32.04 14.25
C GLY A 393 4.04 -30.94 13.59
N PHE A 394 2.75 -30.90 13.96
CA PHE A 394 1.82 -29.95 13.38
C PHE A 394 2.20 -28.51 13.75
N LYS A 395 2.65 -27.76 12.74
CA LYS A 395 2.87 -26.32 12.78
C LYS A 395 2.07 -25.70 11.66
N PHE A 396 1.48 -24.54 11.92
CA PHE A 396 0.62 -23.86 10.95
C PHE A 396 1.35 -22.62 10.43
N TYR A 397 2.23 -22.82 9.44
CA TYR A 397 3.16 -21.81 8.99
C TYR A 397 2.51 -20.66 8.24
N SER A 398 1.50 -20.94 7.41
CA SER A 398 0.75 -19.91 6.67
C SER A 398 -0.02 -18.94 7.57
N MET A 399 -0.30 -19.35 8.81
CA MET A 399 -0.86 -18.52 9.89
C MET A 399 0.18 -18.19 10.97
N GLY A 400 1.47 -18.38 10.68
CA GLY A 400 2.55 -18.28 11.65
C GLY A 400 2.68 -16.89 12.25
N GLY A 401 2.48 -15.83 11.46
CA GLY A 401 2.48 -14.44 11.96
C GLY A 401 1.32 -14.18 12.93
N VAL A 402 0.14 -14.73 12.66
CA VAL A 402 -1.03 -14.66 13.56
C VAL A 402 -0.77 -15.35 14.88
N ILE A 403 -0.28 -16.59 14.82
CA ILE A 403 0.02 -17.39 16.01
C ILE A 403 1.08 -16.68 16.84
N THR A 404 2.18 -16.25 16.20
CA THR A 404 3.29 -15.56 16.86
C THR A 404 2.84 -14.25 17.51
N ASN A 405 2.00 -13.45 16.85
CA ASN A 405 1.46 -12.22 17.44
C ASN A 405 0.55 -12.49 18.65
N PHE A 406 -0.16 -13.63 18.68
CA PHE A 406 -0.98 -14.01 19.84
C PHE A 406 -0.15 -14.60 20.99
N THR A 407 0.84 -15.45 20.68
CA THR A 407 1.64 -16.16 21.69
C THR A 407 2.84 -15.34 22.17
N GLN A 408 3.65 -14.81 21.27
CA GLN A 408 4.88 -14.07 21.59
C GLN A 408 4.69 -12.55 21.56
N GLY A 409 3.58 -12.06 20.99
CA GLY A 409 3.24 -10.64 21.04
C GLY A 409 2.82 -10.17 22.44
N PHE A 410 2.59 -8.86 22.58
CA PHE A 410 2.24 -8.20 23.85
C PHE A 410 1.13 -8.93 24.64
N ILE A 411 0.11 -9.44 23.95
CA ILE A 411 -1.01 -10.11 24.60
C ILE A 411 -0.56 -11.43 25.24
N GLY A 412 0.15 -12.26 24.50
CA GLY A 412 0.58 -13.58 24.95
C GLY A 412 1.59 -13.53 26.09
N THR A 413 2.60 -12.68 25.97
CA THR A 413 3.63 -12.53 27.01
C THR A 413 3.09 -11.87 28.28
N THR A 414 2.26 -10.84 28.15
CA THR A 414 1.74 -10.08 29.31
C THR A 414 0.61 -10.79 30.05
N PHE A 415 -0.36 -11.36 29.31
CA PHE A 415 -1.58 -11.92 29.92
C PHE A 415 -1.56 -13.44 30.09
N PHE A 416 -0.82 -14.16 29.25
CA PHE A 416 -0.79 -15.62 29.25
C PHE A 416 0.55 -16.21 29.69
N GLY A 417 1.58 -15.37 29.91
CA GLY A 417 2.89 -15.79 30.40
C GLY A 417 3.66 -16.67 29.42
N PHE A 418 3.35 -16.59 28.12
CA PHE A 418 4.12 -17.30 27.10
C PHE A 418 5.56 -16.75 27.02
N HIS A 419 6.51 -17.65 26.76
CA HIS A 419 7.91 -17.28 26.60
C HIS A 419 8.15 -16.65 25.22
N ASP A 420 8.82 -15.50 25.21
CA ASP A 420 9.28 -14.85 23.98
C ASP A 420 10.53 -15.59 23.46
N LEU A 421 10.47 -16.06 22.22
CA LEU A 421 11.58 -16.79 21.57
C LEU A 421 12.61 -15.82 20.95
N GLY A 422 12.35 -14.52 21.00
CA GLY A 422 13.19 -13.49 20.39
C GLY A 422 13.11 -13.46 18.86
N SER A 423 13.86 -12.54 18.26
CA SER A 423 13.91 -12.37 16.79
C SER A 423 15.25 -12.75 16.17
N ALA A 424 16.24 -13.10 16.99
CA ALA A 424 17.57 -13.52 16.54
C ALA A 424 17.56 -14.98 16.09
N ASN A 425 18.51 -15.33 15.21
CA ASN A 425 18.68 -16.71 14.77
C ASN A 425 19.04 -17.61 15.96
N SER A 426 18.16 -18.57 16.27
CA SER A 426 18.34 -19.50 17.39
C SER A 426 17.68 -20.84 17.11
N PRO A 427 18.15 -21.94 17.73
CA PRO A 427 17.49 -23.23 17.63
C PRO A 427 16.05 -23.16 18.15
N ASP A 428 15.80 -22.41 19.22
CA ASP A 428 14.47 -22.32 19.82
C ASP A 428 13.46 -21.68 18.87
N LEU A 429 13.85 -20.59 18.19
CA LEU A 429 13.00 -19.93 17.22
C LEU A 429 12.70 -20.83 16.00
N ALA A 430 13.68 -21.60 15.54
CA ALA A 430 13.50 -22.52 14.42
C ALA A 430 12.65 -23.75 14.79
N LEU A 431 12.93 -24.37 15.94
CA LEU A 431 12.32 -25.64 16.36
C LEU A 431 10.98 -25.47 17.05
N TYR A 432 10.75 -24.37 17.78
CA TYR A 432 9.49 -24.13 18.51
C TYR A 432 8.68 -22.96 17.96
N GLY A 433 9.29 -22.07 17.19
CA GLY A 433 8.57 -20.98 16.52
C GLY A 433 7.70 -21.45 15.35
N ASN A 434 6.82 -20.55 14.90
CA ASN A 434 5.94 -20.76 13.75
C ASN A 434 6.44 -20.05 12.48
N SER A 435 7.74 -19.73 12.41
CA SER A 435 8.35 -19.11 11.24
C SER A 435 8.95 -20.18 10.33
N TYR A 436 8.38 -20.33 9.14
CA TYR A 436 8.89 -21.28 8.15
C TYR A 436 10.30 -20.91 7.69
N ALA A 437 10.59 -19.61 7.53
CA ALA A 437 11.93 -19.14 7.16
C ALA A 437 13.01 -19.64 8.14
N HIS A 438 12.75 -19.56 9.45
CA HIS A 438 13.70 -20.04 10.46
C HIS A 438 13.79 -21.56 10.52
N ALA A 439 12.64 -22.27 10.49
CA ALA A 439 12.62 -23.73 10.49
C ALA A 439 13.36 -24.31 9.28
N MET A 440 13.07 -23.81 8.08
CA MET A 440 13.72 -24.23 6.85
C MET A 440 15.21 -23.85 6.84
N SER A 441 15.56 -22.63 7.28
CA SER A 441 16.97 -22.22 7.35
C SER A 441 17.79 -23.06 8.31
N TYR A 442 17.21 -23.48 9.44
CA TYR A 442 17.89 -24.33 10.41
C TYR A 442 18.28 -25.70 9.84
N PHE A 443 17.43 -26.27 8.96
CA PHE A 443 17.72 -27.55 8.33
C PHE A 443 18.54 -27.44 7.03
N ALA A 444 18.29 -26.40 6.23
CA ALA A 444 18.89 -26.27 4.90
C ALA A 444 20.17 -25.44 4.88
N HIS A 445 20.33 -24.48 5.80
CA HIS A 445 21.43 -23.52 5.78
C HIS A 445 22.51 -23.87 6.82
N PRO A 446 23.77 -24.17 6.41
CA PRO A 446 24.80 -24.66 7.33
C PRO A 446 25.20 -23.63 8.39
N ASN A 447 25.15 -22.33 8.07
CA ASN A 447 25.53 -21.25 8.97
C ASN A 447 24.32 -20.49 9.57
N TYR A 448 23.17 -21.15 9.77
CA TYR A 448 21.98 -20.48 10.30
C TYR A 448 22.25 -19.79 11.65
N LEU A 449 22.91 -20.50 12.57
CA LEU A 449 23.28 -19.98 13.88
C LEU A 449 24.39 -18.90 13.83
N GLY A 450 25.03 -18.71 12.68
CA GLY A 450 25.97 -17.61 12.43
C GLY A 450 25.32 -16.36 11.83
N GLY A 451 23.98 -16.30 11.78
CA GLY A 451 23.24 -15.13 11.30
C GLY A 451 22.84 -15.19 9.82
N GLU A 452 23.20 -16.26 9.12
CA GLU A 452 22.76 -16.48 7.75
C GLU A 452 21.39 -17.18 7.72
N GLY A 453 20.69 -17.11 6.60
CA GLY A 453 19.40 -17.76 6.48
C GLY A 453 18.75 -17.53 5.12
N TYR A 454 17.84 -18.42 4.80
CA TYR A 454 16.97 -18.32 3.64
C TYR A 454 15.66 -17.61 4.03
N GLY A 455 15.05 -16.95 3.05
CA GLY A 455 13.70 -16.39 3.19
C GLY A 455 12.62 -17.46 3.16
N SER A 456 11.37 -17.05 3.29
CA SER A 456 10.20 -17.92 3.07
C SER A 456 9.72 -17.81 1.62
N SER A 457 8.61 -18.47 1.33
CA SER A 457 7.76 -18.17 0.19
C SER A 457 6.34 -18.55 0.55
N TYR A 458 5.35 -17.74 0.17
CA TYR A 458 3.95 -18.11 0.40
C TYR A 458 3.60 -19.49 -0.19
N LEU A 459 4.28 -19.89 -1.28
CA LEU A 459 4.13 -21.21 -1.88
C LEU A 459 4.61 -22.33 -0.95
N LEU A 460 5.74 -22.13 -0.28
CA LEU A 460 6.34 -23.13 0.61
C LEU A 460 5.52 -23.30 1.87
N GLU A 461 5.02 -22.23 2.48
CA GLU A 461 4.19 -22.32 3.68
C GLU A 461 2.86 -23.01 3.40
N LEU A 462 2.20 -22.63 2.29
CA LEU A 462 0.97 -23.29 1.86
C LEU A 462 1.20 -24.78 1.54
N TYR A 463 2.37 -25.11 0.97
CA TYR A 463 2.75 -26.49 0.70
C TYR A 463 3.08 -27.28 1.97
N ALA A 464 3.80 -26.69 2.91
CA ALA A 464 4.15 -27.32 4.17
C ALA A 464 2.88 -27.62 5.00
N ASP A 465 1.89 -26.74 4.97
CA ASP A 465 0.65 -26.95 5.73
C ASP A 465 -0.33 -27.91 5.04
N PHE A 466 -0.49 -27.82 3.71
CA PHE A 466 -1.57 -28.53 2.99
C PHE A 466 -1.18 -29.08 1.60
N GLY A 467 0.11 -29.19 1.31
CA GLY A 467 0.62 -29.67 0.02
C GLY A 467 0.16 -28.80 -1.16
N TYR A 468 0.05 -29.41 -2.35
CA TYR A 468 -0.43 -28.71 -3.55
C TYR A 468 -1.85 -28.15 -3.42
N GLY A 469 -2.70 -28.78 -2.57
CA GLY A 469 -4.04 -28.28 -2.26
C GLY A 469 -3.99 -26.94 -1.55
N GLY A 470 -3.03 -26.75 -0.63
CA GLY A 470 -2.75 -25.48 0.02
C GLY A 470 -2.37 -24.38 -0.96
N ILE A 471 -1.45 -24.68 -1.88
CA ILE A 471 -1.07 -23.73 -2.93
C ILE A 471 -2.29 -23.33 -3.76
N ALA A 472 -3.09 -24.30 -4.21
CA ALA A 472 -4.25 -24.04 -5.04
C ALA A 472 -5.30 -23.17 -4.34
N VAL A 473 -5.70 -23.54 -3.11
CA VAL A 473 -6.72 -22.82 -2.35
C VAL A 473 -6.19 -21.48 -1.84
N GLY A 474 -4.98 -21.46 -1.30
CA GLY A 474 -4.34 -20.25 -0.77
C GLY A 474 -4.16 -19.18 -1.84
N SER A 475 -3.62 -19.52 -3.01
CA SER A 475 -3.47 -18.59 -4.14
C SER A 475 -4.80 -18.07 -4.67
N PHE A 476 -5.83 -18.91 -4.72
CA PHE A 476 -7.18 -18.48 -5.06
C PHE A 476 -7.72 -17.45 -4.08
N VAL A 477 -7.62 -17.72 -2.76
CA VAL A 477 -8.12 -16.84 -1.70
C VAL A 477 -7.36 -15.51 -1.68
N ILE A 478 -6.02 -15.56 -1.74
CA ILE A 478 -5.18 -14.36 -1.79
C ILE A 478 -5.63 -13.47 -2.95
N SER A 479 -5.70 -14.01 -4.16
CA SER A 479 -6.06 -13.24 -5.35
C SER A 479 -7.50 -12.69 -5.30
N PHE A 480 -8.47 -13.48 -4.79
CA PHE A 480 -9.83 -13.01 -4.56
C PHE A 480 -9.86 -11.80 -3.63
N CYS A 481 -9.10 -11.84 -2.53
CA CYS A 481 -8.97 -10.74 -1.58
C CYS A 481 -8.26 -9.52 -2.19
N LEU A 482 -7.20 -9.71 -2.98
CA LEU A 482 -6.51 -8.63 -3.68
C LEU A 482 -7.44 -7.89 -4.65
N GLY A 483 -8.32 -8.61 -5.36
CA GLY A 483 -9.35 -8.01 -6.21
C GLY A 483 -10.32 -7.11 -5.43
N ALA A 484 -10.64 -7.47 -4.18
CA ALA A 484 -11.46 -6.66 -3.28
C ALA A 484 -10.72 -5.43 -2.75
N LEU A 485 -9.50 -5.61 -2.26
CA LEU A 485 -8.67 -4.55 -1.71
C LEU A 485 -8.35 -3.49 -2.76
N SER A 486 -7.97 -3.90 -3.98
CA SER A 486 -7.67 -3.00 -5.10
C SER A 486 -8.82 -2.02 -5.38
N ARG A 487 -10.08 -2.48 -5.34
CA ARG A 487 -11.28 -1.64 -5.54
C ARG A 487 -11.65 -0.76 -4.36
N SER A 488 -11.14 -1.08 -3.17
CA SER A 488 -11.44 -0.32 -1.95
C SER A 488 -10.66 0.99 -1.88
N ILE A 489 -9.54 1.09 -2.61
CA ILE A 489 -8.69 2.26 -2.65
C ILE A 489 -9.45 3.46 -3.25
N GLY A 490 -9.50 4.55 -2.49
CA GLY A 490 -10.23 5.77 -2.86
C GLY A 490 -11.75 5.70 -2.66
N ARG A 491 -12.32 4.55 -2.26
CA ARG A 491 -13.75 4.42 -1.94
C ARG A 491 -14.05 4.66 -0.46
N SER A 492 -13.19 4.16 0.41
CA SER A 492 -13.29 4.38 1.85
C SER A 492 -11.91 4.60 2.44
N TRP A 493 -11.80 5.46 3.45
CA TRP A 493 -10.52 5.76 4.09
C TRP A 493 -9.91 4.52 4.75
N PHE A 494 -10.67 3.80 5.58
CA PHE A 494 -10.16 2.65 6.33
C PHE A 494 -9.73 1.48 5.42
N TRP A 495 -10.60 1.03 4.50
CA TRP A 495 -10.22 -0.04 3.58
C TRP A 495 -9.18 0.40 2.55
N GLY A 496 -9.17 1.67 2.16
CA GLY A 496 -8.11 2.23 1.32
C GLY A 496 -6.76 2.22 2.02
N MET A 497 -6.71 2.51 3.32
CA MET A 497 -5.51 2.39 4.14
C MET A 497 -5.05 0.94 4.22
N ILE A 498 -5.94 -0.01 4.53
CA ILE A 498 -5.63 -1.45 4.56
C ILE A 498 -5.06 -1.90 3.21
N ALA A 499 -5.71 -1.54 2.11
CA ALA A 499 -5.27 -1.91 0.77
C ALA A 499 -3.90 -1.32 0.40
N LEU A 500 -3.60 -0.08 0.84
CA LEU A 500 -2.28 0.52 0.65
C LEU A 500 -1.21 -0.18 1.48
N ILE A 501 -1.47 -0.50 2.75
CA ILE A 501 -0.51 -1.27 3.59
C ILE A 501 -0.27 -2.64 2.97
N SER A 502 -1.36 -3.35 2.63
CA SER A 502 -1.30 -4.66 1.97
C SER A 502 -0.47 -4.57 0.69
N SER A 503 -0.62 -3.49 -0.08
CA SER A 503 0.09 -3.33 -1.34
C SER A 503 1.61 -3.32 -1.21
N GLN A 504 2.15 -2.74 -0.11
CA GLN A 504 3.59 -2.76 0.15
C GLN A 504 4.11 -4.20 0.35
N LEU A 505 3.29 -5.04 1.00
CA LEU A 505 3.66 -6.38 1.44
C LEU A 505 3.41 -7.46 0.36
N VAL A 506 2.38 -7.28 -0.48
CA VAL A 506 2.00 -8.23 -1.55
C VAL A 506 3.13 -8.46 -2.56
N PHE A 507 3.95 -7.45 -2.84
CA PHE A 507 5.08 -7.60 -3.75
C PHE A 507 6.15 -8.56 -3.22
N HIS A 508 6.33 -8.58 -1.90
CA HIS A 508 7.36 -9.37 -1.25
C HIS A 508 6.93 -10.83 -1.02
N MET A 509 5.62 -11.13 -0.97
CA MET A 509 5.08 -12.49 -0.72
C MET A 509 5.77 -13.64 -1.47
N PRO A 510 6.17 -13.54 -2.75
CA PRO A 510 6.90 -14.60 -3.44
C PRO A 510 8.22 -15.01 -2.76
N ARG A 511 8.81 -14.11 -1.97
CA ARG A 511 10.00 -14.29 -1.11
C ARG A 511 9.67 -14.21 0.40
N GLY A 512 8.45 -13.84 0.74
CA GLY A 512 7.95 -13.69 2.11
C GLY A 512 6.98 -14.79 2.50
N TYR A 513 6.33 -14.62 3.64
CA TYR A 513 5.41 -15.61 4.21
C TYR A 513 3.97 -15.41 3.70
N ALA A 514 3.11 -16.41 3.85
CA ALA A 514 1.77 -16.40 3.23
C ALA A 514 0.81 -15.36 3.82
N GLY A 515 0.91 -15.11 5.13
CA GLY A 515 0.11 -14.11 5.85
C GLY A 515 0.60 -12.65 5.71
N GLU A 516 1.74 -12.41 5.06
CA GLU A 516 2.46 -11.12 5.13
C GLU A 516 1.60 -9.91 4.75
N TRP A 517 0.75 -10.06 3.75
CA TRP A 517 -0.13 -9.00 3.27
C TRP A 517 -1.29 -8.62 4.19
N ILE A 518 -1.64 -9.44 5.20
CA ILE A 518 -2.86 -9.25 6.00
C ILE A 518 -2.64 -9.34 7.52
N ASP A 519 -1.59 -10.03 7.97
CA ASP A 519 -1.32 -10.29 9.39
C ASP A 519 -1.18 -9.00 10.21
N PHE A 520 -0.76 -7.90 9.58
CA PHE A 520 -0.69 -6.60 10.24
C PHE A 520 -2.03 -6.17 10.88
N MET A 521 -3.18 -6.59 10.33
CA MET A 521 -4.51 -6.16 10.77
C MET A 521 -4.85 -6.56 12.21
N ILE A 522 -4.26 -7.65 12.70
CA ILE A 522 -4.50 -8.17 14.05
C ILE A 522 -3.41 -7.77 15.04
N THR A 523 -2.38 -7.06 14.58
CA THR A 523 -1.30 -6.60 15.46
C THR A 523 -1.83 -5.52 16.39
N THR A 524 -1.38 -5.56 17.65
CA THR A 524 -1.71 -4.53 18.64
C THR A 524 -1.28 -3.13 18.19
N ARG A 525 -0.15 -3.06 17.46
CA ARG A 525 0.40 -1.83 16.89
C ARG A 525 -0.51 -1.20 15.83
N PHE A 526 -1.10 -1.99 14.95
CA PHE A 526 -2.07 -1.50 13.96
C PHE A 526 -3.36 -1.02 14.63
N LEU A 527 -3.91 -1.79 15.56
CA LEU A 527 -5.12 -1.40 16.30
C LEU A 527 -4.90 -0.09 17.06
N LEU A 528 -3.76 0.05 17.73
CA LEU A 528 -3.35 1.30 18.38
C LEU A 528 -3.25 2.46 17.38
N ALA A 529 -2.65 2.24 16.21
CA ALA A 529 -2.55 3.25 15.16
C ALA A 529 -3.94 3.76 14.73
N VAL A 530 -4.89 2.85 14.52
CA VAL A 530 -6.27 3.21 14.14
C VAL A 530 -6.94 4.04 15.24
N VAL A 531 -6.81 3.63 16.51
CA VAL A 531 -7.37 4.37 17.65
C VAL A 531 -6.77 5.77 17.74
N LEU A 532 -5.44 5.89 17.65
CA LEU A 532 -4.75 7.18 17.69
C LEU A 532 -5.17 8.11 16.56
N ILE A 533 -5.32 7.60 15.34
CA ILE A 533 -5.80 8.40 14.20
C ILE A 533 -7.22 8.91 14.45
N ILE A 534 -8.13 8.05 14.92
CA ILE A 534 -9.52 8.43 15.18
C ILE A 534 -9.61 9.46 16.31
N CYS A 535 -8.90 9.23 17.42
CA CYS A 535 -8.87 10.14 18.56
C CYS A 535 -8.31 11.52 18.18
N LEU A 536 -7.17 11.56 17.47
CA LEU A 536 -6.58 12.82 17.04
C LEU A 536 -7.44 13.53 16.00
N ALA A 537 -8.07 12.80 15.07
CA ALA A 537 -8.99 13.39 14.10
C ALA A 537 -10.23 14.01 14.79
N ALA A 538 -10.75 13.38 15.84
CA ALA A 538 -11.84 13.93 16.64
C ALA A 538 -11.41 15.20 17.40
N LEU A 539 -10.19 15.22 17.95
CA LEU A 539 -9.63 16.40 18.63
C LEU A 539 -9.41 17.57 17.66
N VAL A 540 -8.88 17.30 16.46
CA VAL A 540 -8.73 18.29 15.39
C VAL A 540 -10.10 18.83 14.96
N ALA A 541 -11.12 17.98 14.84
CA ALA A 541 -12.48 18.40 14.53
C ALA A 541 -13.07 19.30 15.63
N PHE A 542 -12.83 18.98 16.90
CA PHE A 542 -13.25 19.80 18.04
C PHE A 542 -12.58 21.17 18.03
N ALA A 543 -11.25 21.22 17.85
CA ALA A 543 -10.49 22.46 17.79
C ALA A 543 -10.97 23.37 16.64
N MET A 544 -11.23 22.80 15.46
CA MET A 544 -11.75 23.58 14.32
C MET A 544 -13.15 24.14 14.57
N ARG A 545 -14.03 23.45 15.31
CA ARG A 545 -15.36 23.97 15.67
C ARG A 545 -15.30 25.07 16.74
N GLY A 546 -14.39 24.97 17.71
CA GLY A 546 -14.14 26.03 18.68
C GLY A 546 -13.73 27.33 17.99
N TRP A 547 -12.79 27.22 17.05
CA TRP A 547 -12.30 28.35 16.25
C TRP A 547 -13.39 29.06 15.43
N VAL A 548 -14.35 28.32 14.87
CA VAL A 548 -15.46 28.91 14.09
C VAL A 548 -16.44 29.68 14.98
N LYS A 549 -16.64 29.26 16.24
CA LYS A 549 -17.51 29.98 17.19
C LYS A 549 -16.89 31.27 17.72
N ASP A 550 -15.56 31.32 17.83
CA ASP A 550 -14.86 32.53 18.27
C ASP A 550 -14.75 33.58 17.15
N CYS A 551 -14.66 33.17 15.88
CA CYS A 551 -14.67 34.11 14.75
C CYS A 551 -16.04 34.75 14.47
N THR A 552 -17.16 34.07 14.79
CA THR A 552 -18.50 34.66 14.61
C THR A 552 -18.91 35.60 15.74
N THR A 553 -18.27 35.51 16.90
CA THR A 553 -18.47 36.47 18.01
C THR A 553 -17.64 37.75 17.86
N HIS A 554 -16.69 37.79 16.93
CA HIS A 554 -15.82 38.94 16.66
C HIS A 554 -16.10 39.67 15.34
N ILE A 555 -17.23 39.46 14.68
CA ILE A 555 -17.69 40.35 13.61
C ILE A 555 -18.46 41.50 14.26
N PRO A 556 -17.91 42.73 14.37
CA PRO A 556 -18.73 43.86 14.75
C PRO A 556 -19.80 44.03 13.68
N SER A 557 -21.06 44.03 14.12
CA SER A 557 -22.23 44.29 13.30
C SER A 557 -22.07 45.65 12.61
N LEU A 558 -21.56 45.65 11.39
CA LEU A 558 -21.72 46.77 10.47
C LEU A 558 -23.21 46.85 10.13
N MET A 559 -23.91 47.71 10.87
CA MET A 559 -25.26 48.19 10.56
C MET A 559 -25.29 48.68 9.11
N THR A 560 -25.74 47.83 8.20
CA THR A 560 -26.27 48.27 6.91
C THR A 560 -27.69 48.80 7.18
N VAL A 561 -27.77 50.09 7.48
CA VAL A 561 -29.02 50.84 7.42
C VAL A 561 -29.47 50.85 5.96
N ALA A 562 -30.47 50.04 5.64
CA ALA A 562 -31.18 50.11 4.37
C ALA A 562 -32.08 51.37 4.36
N PRO A 563 -31.98 52.27 3.36
CA PRO A 563 -32.97 53.32 3.20
C PRO A 563 -34.25 52.70 2.63
N ARG A 564 -35.37 52.88 3.35
CA ARG A 564 -36.71 52.68 2.78
C ARG A 564 -36.94 53.76 1.72
N LEU A 565 -36.96 53.39 0.45
CA LEU A 565 -37.50 54.23 -0.62
C LEU A 565 -38.90 53.74 -0.98
N SER A 566 -39.88 54.50 -0.51
CA SER A 566 -41.26 54.53 -0.98
C SER A 566 -41.30 55.30 -2.31
N GLY A 567 -41.83 54.70 -3.37
CA GLY A 567 -42.09 55.40 -4.62
C GLY A 567 -42.51 54.47 -5.75
N LYS A 568 -43.83 54.46 -6.05
CA LYS A 568 -44.41 53.90 -7.28
C LYS A 568 -43.89 54.68 -8.50
N VAL A 569 -43.75 54.00 -9.64
CA VAL A 569 -44.08 54.38 -11.06
C VAL A 569 -43.16 53.60 -12.04
N PRO A 570 -43.65 53.22 -13.25
CA PRO A 570 -43.37 51.91 -13.88
C PRO A 570 -42.41 51.92 -15.09
N LEU A 571 -42.23 50.71 -15.65
CA LEU A 571 -41.55 50.32 -16.89
C LEU A 571 -41.39 51.38 -17.99
N HIS A 572 -40.19 51.44 -18.57
CA HIS A 572 -40.03 51.43 -20.03
C HIS A 572 -38.65 50.88 -20.44
N ASP A 573 -38.68 50.04 -21.48
CA ASP A 573 -37.55 49.51 -22.24
C ASP A 573 -36.69 50.60 -22.89
N THR A 574 -35.54 50.19 -23.47
CA THR A 574 -35.00 50.57 -24.81
C THR A 574 -33.49 50.91 -24.79
N ILE A 575 -32.66 49.93 -25.23
CA ILE A 575 -31.67 50.02 -26.34
C ILE A 575 -30.21 50.55 -26.14
N THR A 576 -29.27 49.64 -26.51
CA THR A 576 -27.93 49.75 -27.18
C THR A 576 -26.69 50.31 -26.48
N SER A 577 -25.63 49.48 -26.37
CA SER A 577 -24.39 49.39 -27.22
C SER A 577 -23.38 50.50 -26.93
N SER A 578 -22.14 50.28 -26.50
CA SER A 578 -20.98 49.62 -27.17
C SER A 578 -19.80 49.86 -26.19
N GLY A 579 -18.84 48.96 -25.90
CA GLY A 579 -17.85 48.38 -26.81
C GLY A 579 -16.65 49.33 -27.00
N LEU A 580 -15.58 49.25 -26.19
CA LEU A 580 -14.19 49.52 -26.62
C LEU A 580 -13.16 49.20 -25.53
N ALA A 581 -12.06 48.58 -25.99
CA ALA A 581 -10.91 48.12 -25.23
C ALA A 581 -9.65 48.91 -25.66
N VAL A 582 -8.54 48.67 -24.92
CA VAL A 582 -7.13 49.07 -25.19
C VAL A 582 -6.82 50.53 -24.79
N GLY A 583 -5.76 50.94 -24.07
CA GLY A 583 -4.51 50.34 -23.58
C GLY A 583 -3.38 51.39 -23.74
N SER A 584 -2.55 51.68 -22.73
CA SER A 584 -1.21 52.33 -22.88
C SER A 584 -0.43 52.46 -21.56
N GLN A 585 0.90 52.36 -21.66
CA GLN A 585 1.95 52.41 -20.62
C GLN A 585 2.72 53.75 -20.58
N ALA A 586 3.57 53.89 -19.55
CA ALA A 586 4.77 54.77 -19.37
C ALA A 586 4.50 56.22 -18.88
N GLY A 587 5.31 56.88 -18.02
CA GLY A 587 6.59 56.60 -17.34
C GLY A 587 7.35 57.93 -17.08
N ALA A 588 8.14 58.00 -15.98
CA ALA A 588 9.14 59.02 -15.56
C ALA A 588 8.64 60.37 -14.97
N GLY A 589 9.27 61.01 -13.97
CA GLY A 589 10.54 60.77 -13.26
C GLY A 589 10.86 61.84 -12.17
N HIS A 590 12.12 61.80 -11.70
CA HIS A 590 12.95 62.79 -10.96
C HIS A 590 13.37 62.56 -9.49
N LEU A 591 14.71 62.59 -9.34
CA LEU A 591 15.61 62.50 -8.18
C LEU A 591 15.69 63.81 -7.35
N VAL A 592 16.29 63.76 -6.14
CA VAL A 592 17.58 64.44 -5.79
C VAL A 592 17.93 64.32 -4.27
N ASP A 593 19.23 64.02 -4.05
CA ASP A 593 20.16 64.28 -2.93
C ASP A 593 20.26 63.52 -1.58
N ASN A 594 21.55 63.28 -1.25
CA ASN A 594 22.24 62.64 -0.14
C ASN A 594 23.21 63.72 0.46
N PRO A 595 23.77 63.67 1.70
CA PRO A 595 24.96 62.83 1.94
C PRO A 595 25.27 62.35 3.39
N ALA A 596 25.93 61.19 3.46
CA ALA A 596 27.13 60.80 4.25
C ALA A 596 27.15 60.76 5.81
N ARG A 597 27.46 59.57 6.37
CA ARG A 597 28.76 59.21 7.00
C ARG A 597 28.77 57.80 7.66
N GLY A 598 29.85 57.04 7.41
CA GLY A 598 30.53 56.19 8.41
C GLY A 598 30.20 54.69 8.50
N THR A 599 31.07 53.85 7.93
CA THR A 599 31.28 52.41 8.22
C THR A 599 32.36 52.23 9.32
N PRO A 600 32.76 51.01 9.80
CA PRO A 600 32.12 49.68 9.86
C PRO A 600 32.26 48.97 11.25
N ALA A 601 31.70 47.75 11.38
CA ALA A 601 32.30 46.54 12.00
C ALA A 601 31.49 45.77 13.09
N THR A 602 31.30 44.48 12.79
CA THR A 602 31.42 43.27 13.64
C THR A 602 30.43 42.90 14.77
N PHE A 603 29.84 41.71 14.56
CA PHE A 603 29.70 40.55 15.46
C PHE A 603 28.83 40.56 16.73
N ASN A 604 28.06 39.47 16.83
CA ASN A 604 27.52 38.78 18.01
C ASN A 604 26.49 39.48 18.92
N SER A 605 25.27 38.93 18.92
CA SER A 605 24.54 38.59 20.16
C SER A 605 23.18 37.96 19.85
N PHE A 606 23.03 36.67 20.15
CA PHE A 606 21.81 36.16 20.78
C PHE A 606 22.23 35.04 21.72
N GLY A 607 22.27 35.39 23.01
CA GLY A 607 22.64 34.52 24.10
C GLY A 607 21.53 33.53 24.42
N ILE A 608 21.91 32.26 24.49
CA ILE A 608 21.18 31.18 25.16
C ILE A 608 21.97 30.91 26.45
N PRO A 609 21.38 30.94 27.65
CA PRO A 609 22.10 30.56 28.86
C PRO A 609 22.18 29.04 28.96
N LEU A 610 23.41 28.55 29.14
CA LEU A 610 23.80 27.17 29.36
C LEU A 610 23.74 26.83 30.86
N VAL A 611 23.03 25.75 31.18
CA VAL A 611 23.34 24.67 32.14
C VAL A 611 24.16 24.96 33.41
N SER A 612 23.57 24.60 34.56
CA SER A 612 24.17 23.84 35.69
C SER A 612 23.06 23.64 36.75
N ALA A 613 22.92 22.56 37.52
CA ALA A 613 23.66 21.32 37.71
C ALA A 613 22.84 20.35 38.61
N ILE A 614 22.96 19.04 38.35
CA ILE A 614 23.14 17.93 39.31
C ILE A 614 22.06 17.68 40.40
N LEU A 615 21.39 16.52 40.32
CA LEU A 615 21.39 15.50 41.40
C LEU A 615 20.73 14.18 40.93
N VAL A 616 21.56 13.13 40.88
CA VAL A 616 21.21 11.72 40.72
C VAL A 616 21.04 11.11 42.12
N PRO A 617 19.97 10.35 42.43
CA PRO A 617 20.00 9.41 43.54
C PRO A 617 20.40 8.02 43.05
N LYS A 618 21.51 7.53 43.59
CA LYS A 618 21.89 6.13 43.65
C LYS A 618 20.87 5.36 44.51
N GLN A 619 20.46 4.18 44.07
CA GLN A 619 20.12 3.09 44.99
C GLN A 619 20.87 1.82 44.59
N LYS A 620 21.82 1.45 45.45
CA LYS A 620 22.30 0.07 45.69
C LYS A 620 21.11 -0.70 46.31
N ARG A 621 20.92 -2.00 46.12
CA ARG A 621 21.88 -3.10 46.12
C ARG A 621 21.21 -4.33 45.51
#